data_AF-A0A7I7ZUT8-F1
#
_entry.id   AF-A0A7I7ZUT8-F1
#
_cell.length_a   1.000
_cell.length_b   1.000
_cell.length_c   1.000
_cell.angle_alpha   90.00
_cell.angle_beta   90.00
_cell.angle_gamma   90.00
#
_symmetry.space_group_name_H-M   'P 1'
#
loop_
_entity.id
_entity.type
_entity.pdbx_description
1 polymer ?
#
loop_
_entity_poly.entity_id
_entity_poly.type
_entity_poly.pdbx_seq_one_letter_code
_entity_poly.pdbx_strand_id
1 'polypeptide(L)'
;MFETWENIDGYTTLFPCDRPVLVNTNWLPASGTRRDKLAMWIKSGGLHLDHEMPGRQLAWIRRSDGSWIAVVELTAHSGNKRSTLTATLWLPPGAIRIVPQS
;
A
#
# COMPACT_ATOMS: atom_id res chain seq x y z
N MET A 1 -9.21 0.54 12.89
CA MET A 1 -7.75 0.59 12.72
C MET A 1 -7.05 1.55 13.67
N PHE A 2 -7.56 2.76 13.92
CA PHE A 2 -6.85 3.80 14.70
C PHE A 2 -7.57 4.20 16.00
N GLU A 3 -8.46 3.34 16.49
CA GLU A 3 -9.42 3.66 17.56
C GLU A 3 -8.76 4.05 18.88
N THR A 4 -7.56 3.51 19.13
CA THR A 4 -6.80 3.74 20.37
C THR A 4 -5.64 4.71 20.18
N TRP A 5 -5.52 5.37 19.02
CA TRP A 5 -4.43 6.32 18.78
C TRP A 5 -4.81 7.70 19.28
N GLU A 6 -3.99 8.25 20.17
CA GLU A 6 -4.17 9.59 20.71
C GLU A 6 -3.06 10.51 20.19
N ASN A 7 -3.46 11.64 19.61
CA ASN A 7 -2.52 12.72 19.35
C ASN A 7 -2.16 13.37 20.69
N ILE A 8 -0.89 13.71 20.87
CA ILE A 8 -0.45 14.51 22.02
C ILE A 8 -0.93 15.95 21.77
N ASP A 9 -1.37 16.65 22.82
CA ASP A 9 -1.89 18.02 22.72
C ASP A 9 -1.02 18.93 21.85
N GLY A 10 -1.57 19.36 20.71
CA GLY A 10 -0.91 20.24 19.74
C GLY A 10 0.03 19.55 18.75
N TYR A 11 0.30 18.25 18.90
CA TYR A 11 1.20 17.48 18.03
C TYR A 11 0.44 16.39 17.29
N THR A 12 0.02 16.68 16.06
CA THR A 12 -0.61 15.69 15.17
C THR A 12 0.42 14.62 14.77
N THR A 13 0.21 13.40 15.26
CA THR A 13 0.95 12.18 14.92
C THR A 13 0.09 11.18 14.15
N LEU A 14 -1.22 11.35 14.14
CA LEU A 14 -2.16 10.71 13.23
C LEU A 14 -3.02 11.79 12.56
N PHE A 15 -3.03 11.77 11.23
CA PHE A 15 -3.91 12.59 10.40
C PHE A 15 -4.76 11.68 9.52
N PRO A 16 -6.03 11.42 9.88
CA PRO A 16 -6.95 10.66 9.03
C PRO A 16 -7.17 11.37 7.70
N CYS A 17 -7.13 10.62 6.60
CA CYS A 17 -7.45 11.14 5.29
C CYS A 17 -8.02 10.02 4.43
N ASP A 18 -9.13 10.27 3.76
CA ASP A 18 -9.82 9.27 2.95
C ASP A 18 -9.83 9.73 1.49
N ARG A 19 -8.96 9.13 0.67
CA ARG A 19 -8.80 9.53 -0.74
C ARG A 19 -8.19 8.46 -1.63
N PRO A 20 -8.51 8.44 -2.93
CA PRO A 20 -7.87 7.56 -3.89
C PRO A 20 -6.40 7.94 -4.12
N VAL A 21 -5.54 6.93 -4.21
CA VAL A 21 -4.12 7.05 -4.53
C VAL A 21 -3.70 5.98 -5.53
N LEU A 22 -2.63 6.24 -6.26
CA LEU A 22 -1.86 5.22 -6.96
C LEU A 22 -0.65 4.85 -6.12
N VAL A 23 -0.43 3.55 -5.94
CA VAL A 23 0.65 2.95 -5.17
C VAL A 23 1.71 2.46 -6.13
N ASN A 24 2.94 2.94 -5.99
CA ASN A 24 4.10 2.39 -6.68
C ASN A 24 4.55 1.10 -5.98
N THR A 25 4.33 -0.04 -6.62
CA THR A 25 4.55 -1.37 -6.01
C THR A 25 6.03 -1.75 -5.89
N ASN A 26 6.95 -0.98 -6.49
CA ASN A 26 8.40 -1.21 -6.30
C ASN A 26 8.86 -0.93 -4.85
N TRP A 27 8.04 -0.26 -4.05
CA TRP A 27 8.28 -0.07 -2.61
C TRP A 27 7.86 -1.26 -1.76
N LEU A 28 7.12 -2.22 -2.33
CA LEU A 28 6.83 -3.48 -1.64
C LEU A 28 8.10 -4.32 -1.53
N PRO A 29 8.18 -5.22 -0.52
CA PRO A 29 9.35 -6.09 -0.35
C PRO A 29 9.68 -6.83 -1.66
N ALA A 30 10.88 -6.59 -2.17
CA ALA A 30 11.32 -7.21 -3.40
C ALA A 30 11.47 -8.73 -3.22
N SER A 31 10.92 -9.50 -4.16
CA SER A 31 11.34 -10.88 -4.33
C SER A 31 12.55 -10.90 -5.28
N GLY A 32 13.70 -11.36 -4.80
CA GLY A 32 14.93 -11.48 -5.61
C GLY A 32 14.85 -12.54 -6.72
N THR A 33 13.67 -13.08 -6.99
CA THR A 33 13.46 -14.24 -7.87
C THR A 33 13.20 -13.80 -9.30
N ARG A 34 14.03 -14.25 -10.24
CA ARG A 34 13.82 -13.96 -11.66
C ARG A 34 12.58 -14.68 -12.21
N ARG A 35 11.72 -13.96 -12.94
CA ARG A 35 10.43 -14.44 -13.46
C ARG A 35 10.55 -15.50 -14.57
N ASP A 36 11.68 -15.57 -15.25
CA ASP A 36 11.95 -16.49 -16.37
C ASP A 36 12.08 -17.95 -15.91
N LYS A 37 12.45 -18.20 -14.65
CA LYS A 37 12.56 -19.56 -14.07
C LYS A 37 11.33 -20.00 -13.27
N LEU A 38 10.26 -19.21 -13.24
CA LEU A 38 9.07 -19.54 -12.45
C LEU A 38 8.19 -20.57 -13.15
N ALA A 39 7.78 -21.59 -12.39
CA ALA A 39 6.78 -22.55 -12.83
C ALA A 39 5.45 -21.85 -13.19
N MET A 40 4.75 -22.37 -14.21
CA MET A 40 3.51 -21.75 -14.72
C MET A 40 2.41 -21.61 -13.66
N TRP A 41 2.32 -22.56 -12.71
CA TRP A 41 1.36 -22.49 -11.62
C TRP A 41 1.63 -21.32 -10.67
N ILE A 42 2.90 -20.90 -10.49
CA ILE A 42 3.27 -19.72 -9.70
C ILE A 42 2.85 -18.44 -10.43
N LYS A 43 3.09 -18.37 -11.75
CA LYS A 43 2.66 -17.22 -12.57
C LYS A 43 1.13 -17.04 -12.57
N SER A 44 0.40 -18.15 -12.55
CA SER A 44 -1.07 -18.18 -12.57
C SER A 44 -1.68 -17.94 -11.18
N GLY A 45 -1.18 -18.63 -10.15
CA GLY A 45 -1.77 -18.61 -8.80
C GLY A 45 -1.16 -17.58 -7.84
N GLY A 46 0.05 -17.10 -8.11
CA GLY A 46 0.74 -16.13 -7.27
C GLY A 46 0.11 -14.74 -7.33
N LEU A 47 0.41 -13.92 -6.31
CA LEU A 47 -0.02 -12.54 -6.22
C LEU A 47 0.49 -11.74 -7.43
N HIS A 48 -0.44 -11.13 -8.15
CA HIS A 48 -0.15 -10.24 -9.27
C HIS A 48 -0.05 -8.81 -8.78
N LEU A 49 1.06 -8.16 -9.12
CA LEU A 49 1.33 -6.75 -8.81
C LEU A 49 1.72 -6.04 -10.10
N ASP A 50 0.91 -5.07 -10.49
CA ASP A 50 1.25 -4.11 -11.54
C ASP A 50 2.19 -3.03 -10.97
N HIS A 51 2.90 -2.30 -11.84
CA HIS A 51 3.87 -1.29 -11.40
C HIS A 51 3.22 -0.17 -10.56
N GLU A 52 2.06 0.30 -11.00
CA GLU A 52 1.18 1.17 -10.22
C GLU A 52 -0.15 0.45 -9.99
N MET A 53 -0.65 0.50 -8.76
CA MET A 53 -1.93 -0.10 -8.40
C MET A 53 -2.82 0.91 -7.68
N PRO A 54 -4.14 0.91 -7.94
CA PRO A 54 -5.06 1.76 -7.20
C PRO A 54 -5.12 1.33 -5.73
N GLY A 55 -5.16 2.32 -4.85
CA GLY A 55 -5.37 2.13 -3.43
C GLY A 55 -6.18 3.28 -2.84
N ARG A 56 -6.52 3.15 -1.56
CA ARG A 56 -7.22 4.16 -0.77
C ARG A 56 -6.34 4.52 0.40
N GLN A 57 -5.87 5.77 0.43
CA GLN A 57 -5.19 6.26 1.62
C GLN A 57 -6.23 6.45 2.73
N LEU A 58 -5.89 5.97 3.93
CA LEU A 58 -6.73 6.04 5.13
C LEU A 58 -6.22 7.05 6.16
N ALA A 59 -4.89 7.23 6.22
CA ALA A 59 -4.26 8.18 7.12
C ALA A 59 -2.82 8.51 6.71
N TRP A 60 -2.27 9.54 7.34
CA TRP A 60 -0.86 9.70 7.60
C TRP A 60 -0.58 9.41 9.08
N ILE A 61 0.50 8.70 9.38
CA ILE A 61 1.01 8.49 10.74
C ILE A 61 2.46 9.00 10.83
N ARG A 62 2.76 9.75 11.87
CA ARG A 62 4.08 10.25 12.18
C ARG A 62 4.81 9.25 13.06
N ARG A 63 5.98 8.83 12.61
CA ARG A 63 6.88 7.95 13.34
C ARG A 63 7.62 8.72 14.43
N SER A 64 8.15 8.01 15.41
CA SER A 64 8.97 8.58 16.49
C SER A 64 10.27 9.22 16.00
N ASP A 65 10.74 8.87 14.80
CA ASP A 65 11.85 9.53 14.11
C ASP A 65 11.44 10.83 13.37
N GLY A 66 10.17 11.23 13.50
CA GLY A 66 9.61 12.44 12.91
C GLY A 66 9.14 12.30 11.47
N SER A 67 9.45 11.19 10.78
CA SER A 67 8.99 10.93 9.41
C SER A 67 7.52 10.55 9.34
N TRP A 68 6.86 10.83 8.21
CA TRP A 68 5.48 10.43 7.96
C TRP A 68 5.40 9.18 7.10
N ILE A 69 4.42 8.33 7.38
CA ILE A 69 4.05 7.18 6.55
C ILE A 69 2.57 7.25 6.21
N ALA A 70 2.24 6.89 4.98
CA ALA A 70 0.86 6.71 4.54
C ALA A 70 0.37 5.32 4.95
N VAL A 71 -0.83 5.26 5.50
CA VAL A 71 -1.57 4.01 5.65
C VAL A 71 -2.52 3.88 4.47
N VAL A 72 -2.37 2.82 3.68
CA VAL A 72 -3.11 2.63 2.43
C VAL A 72 -3.73 1.25 2.40
N GLU A 73 -4.99 1.18 2.00
CA GLU A 73 -5.63 -0.09 1.63
C GLU A 73 -5.47 -0.33 0.13
N LEU A 74 -5.06 -1.54 -0.24
CA LEU A 74 -4.89 -1.96 -1.64
C LEU A 74 -5.46 -3.37 -1.82
N THR A 75 -6.25 -3.54 -2.87
CA THR A 75 -6.79 -4.83 -3.28
C THR A 75 -5.96 -5.40 -4.43
N ALA A 76 -5.53 -6.65 -4.29
CA ALA A 76 -4.72 -7.35 -5.27
C ALA A 76 -5.31 -8.74 -5.57
N HIS A 77 -4.89 -9.34 -6.67
CA HIS A 77 -5.44 -10.60 -7.17
C HIS A 77 -4.34 -11.59 -7.50
N SER A 78 -4.68 -12.88 -7.59
CA SER A 78 -3.81 -13.85 -8.26
C SER A 78 -3.70 -13.54 -9.76
N GLY A 79 -2.65 -14.01 -10.42
CA GLY A 79 -2.46 -13.83 -11.88
C GLY A 79 -3.64 -14.32 -12.74
N ASN A 80 -4.33 -15.37 -12.29
CA ASN A 80 -5.53 -15.92 -12.93
C ASN A 80 -6.84 -15.32 -12.42
N LYS A 81 -6.78 -14.31 -11.54
CA LYS A 81 -7.92 -13.58 -10.97
C LYS A 81 -8.91 -14.42 -10.16
N ARG A 82 -8.55 -15.65 -9.79
CA ARG A 82 -9.42 -16.54 -8.97
C ARG A 82 -9.30 -16.28 -7.47
N SER A 83 -8.26 -15.57 -7.04
CA SER A 83 -8.06 -15.20 -5.65
C SER A 83 -7.89 -13.70 -5.53
N THR A 84 -8.39 -13.15 -4.43
CA THR A 84 -8.34 -11.72 -4.12
C THR A 84 -7.93 -11.57 -2.67
N LEU A 85 -7.15 -10.53 -2.38
CA LEU A 85 -6.85 -10.10 -1.02
C LEU A 85 -6.92 -8.58 -0.92
N THR A 86 -7.22 -8.10 0.27
CA THR A 86 -7.08 -6.69 0.64
C THR A 86 -5.97 -6.59 1.68
N ALA A 87 -4.99 -5.74 1.43
CA ALA A 87 -3.85 -5.52 2.30
C ALA A 87 -3.82 -4.07 2.79
N THR A 88 -3.42 -3.88 4.04
CA THR A 88 -3.06 -2.57 4.57
C THR A 88 -1.55 -2.39 4.49
N LEU A 89 -1.13 -1.39 3.72
CA LEU A 89 0.26 -1.06 3.45
C LEU A 89 0.67 0.18 4.23
N TRP A 90 1.90 0.14 4.76
CA TRP A 90 2.55 1.24 5.46
C TRP A 90 3.66 1.77 4.57
N LEU A 91 3.39 2.88 3.89
CA LEU A 91 4.17 3.32 2.75
C LEU A 91 4.85 4.67 3.01
N PRO A 92 6.08 4.90 2.55
CA PRO A 92 6.67 6.23 2.60
C PRO A 92 5.91 7.18 1.66
N PRO A 93 6.02 8.51 1.84
CA PRO A 93 5.26 9.46 1.02
C PRO A 93 5.54 9.33 -0.48
N GLY A 94 6.78 9.02 -0.86
CA GLY A 94 7.19 8.83 -2.26
C GLY A 94 6.68 7.53 -2.91
N ALA A 95 6.02 6.65 -2.16
CA ALA A 95 5.42 5.42 -2.70
C ALA A 95 3.97 5.61 -3.15
N ILE A 96 3.36 6.77 -2.90
CA ILE A 96 1.98 7.06 -3.28
C ILE A 96 1.87 8.35 -4.06
N ARG A 97 0.87 8.42 -4.94
CA ARG A 97 0.49 9.64 -5.66
C ARG A 97 -1.02 9.82 -5.58
N ILE A 98 -1.44 11.06 -5.32
CA ILE A 98 -2.86 11.42 -5.29
C ILE A 98 -3.40 11.35 -6.72
N VAL A 99 -4.56 10.74 -6.89
CA VAL A 99 -5.31 10.80 -8.14
C VAL A 99 -6.17 12.06 -8.12
N PRO A 100 -6.01 13.01 -9.07
CA PRO A 100 -6.90 14.17 -9.17
C PRO A 100 -8.34 13.72 -9.35
N GLN A 101 -9.25 14.24 -8.52
CA GLN A 101 -10.68 14.07 -8.77
C GLN A 101 -11.08 15.05 -9.88
N SER A 102 -11.77 14.54 -10.90
CA SER A 102 -12.24 15.30 -12.06
C SER A 102 -13.44 16.16 -11.71
#